data_AF-A0A4S1E6H8-F1
#
_entry.id   AF-A0A4S1E6H8-F1
#
_cell.length_a   1.000
_cell.length_b   1.000
_cell.length_c   1.000
_cell.angle_alpha   90.00
_cell.angle_beta   90.00
_cell.angle_gamma   90.00
#
_symmetry.space_group_name_H-M   'P 1'
#
loop_
_entity.id
_entity.type
_entity.pdbx_description
1 polymer ?
#
loop_
_entity_poly.entity_id
_entity_poly.type
_entity_poly.pdbx_seq_one_letter_code
_entity_poly.pdbx_strand_id
1 'polypeptide(L)'
;MQITSLQLGVDIATSLAILASAITFLINQRLKNRETKRRQLDESVRAVTVNEFQAALGTLSTLYIKQIVVQASPLHNATSRGTEKLSAMLENRPEYLDTLKQSLKNTSNNISDFFHTICAYNYQITPLLDSIEDGQKQITEFREGLAQLMHSYNHLNASHMALLDEVCTLATYCHEHPIESADQDVLRQMVLSILTDTDYRQWVDSFIPAGKEDLYWQHISQKDFGEHASLLSQVHTNLLQHFYTEPNLMKAQVLGIAYHATSQARQHCKDFLIKMSALNYWLIRKGGSDETLEDVIARYRSPDVFAATTEIR
;
A
#
# COMPACT_ATOMS: atom_id res chain seq x y z
N MET A 1 90.11 20.89 49.75
CA MET A 1 89.44 21.37 48.53
C MET A 1 87.97 21.07 48.70
N GLN A 2 87.15 22.11 48.85
CA GLN A 2 85.75 22.02 49.25
C GLN A 2 84.91 21.40 48.12
N ILE A 3 84.10 20.40 48.46
CA ILE A 3 83.02 19.91 47.59
C ILE A 3 81.82 20.84 47.83
N THR A 4 81.55 21.69 46.84
CA THR A 4 80.35 22.52 46.75
C THR A 4 79.11 21.64 46.67
N SER A 5 78.21 21.78 47.65
CA SER A 5 76.86 21.23 47.62
C SER A 5 76.06 21.86 46.49
N LEU A 6 75.84 21.10 45.42
CA LEU A 6 74.92 21.44 44.34
C LEU A 6 73.49 21.44 44.91
N GLN A 7 72.89 22.61 45.05
CA GLN A 7 71.51 22.80 45.47
C GLN A 7 70.58 22.53 44.27
N LEU A 8 70.27 21.26 44.03
CA LEU A 8 69.24 20.82 43.08
C LEU A 8 67.85 21.06 43.71
N GLY A 9 67.44 22.31 43.77
CA GLY A 9 66.06 22.69 44.09
C GLY A 9 65.17 22.44 42.89
N VAL A 10 64.74 21.19 42.68
CA VAL A 10 63.66 20.89 41.74
C VAL A 10 62.40 21.51 42.32
N ASP A 11 61.95 22.62 41.72
CA ASP A 11 60.74 23.33 42.13
C ASP A 11 59.53 22.41 41.95
N ILE A 12 59.14 21.81 43.08
CA ILE A 12 58.12 20.77 43.21
C ILE A 12 56.79 21.24 42.60
N ALA A 13 56.49 22.54 42.67
CA ALA A 13 55.28 23.10 42.10
C ALA A 13 55.24 22.99 40.57
N THR A 14 56.35 23.30 39.89
CA THR A 14 56.47 23.15 38.43
C THR A 14 56.43 21.69 37.99
N SER A 15 57.08 20.78 38.72
CA SER A 15 57.03 19.34 38.41
C SER A 15 55.63 18.77 38.61
N LEU A 16 54.90 19.21 39.64
CA LEU A 16 53.51 18.82 39.87
C LEU A 16 52.59 19.33 38.76
N ALA A 17 52.80 20.57 38.29
CA ALA A 17 52.02 21.18 37.23
C ALA A 17 52.21 20.47 35.88
N ILE A 18 53.43 20.04 35.55
CA ILE A 18 53.73 19.26 34.34
C ILE A 18 53.06 17.88 34.41
N LEU A 19 53.13 17.21 35.57
CA LEU A 19 52.46 15.93 35.80
C LEU A 19 50.93 16.04 35.71
N ALA A 20 50.34 17.06 36.33
CA ALA A 20 48.89 17.31 36.26
C ALA A 20 48.43 17.60 34.82
N SER A 21 49.22 18.36 34.06
CA SER A 21 48.95 18.66 32.65
C SER A 21 49.04 17.42 31.76
N ALA A 22 50.04 16.56 31.98
CA ALA A 22 50.19 15.30 31.25
C ALA A 22 49.06 14.30 31.54
N ILE A 23 48.61 14.21 32.79
CA ILE A 23 47.47 13.38 33.20
C ILE A 23 46.18 13.91 32.56
N THR A 24 45.94 15.22 32.59
CA THR A 24 44.76 15.86 31.99
C THR A 24 44.73 15.66 30.47
N PHE A 25 45.88 15.77 29.80
CA PHE A 25 46.01 15.52 28.36
C PHE A 25 45.69 14.06 28.01
N LEU A 26 46.21 13.09 28.77
CA LEU A 26 45.93 11.66 28.55
C LEU A 26 44.45 11.30 28.79
N ILE A 27 43.81 11.93 29.78
CA ILE A 27 42.37 11.76 30.04
C ILE A 27 41.54 12.35 28.91
N ASN A 28 41.84 13.58 28.47
CA ASN A 28 41.15 14.22 27.35
C ASN A 28 41.38 13.48 26.03
N GLN A 29 42.57 12.92 25.80
CA GLN A 29 42.87 12.13 24.62
C GLN A 29 42.13 10.78 24.64
N ARG A 30 41.99 10.14 25.81
CA ARG A 30 41.16 8.93 25.97
C ARG A 30 39.67 9.20 25.81
N LEU A 31 39.16 10.33 26.31
CA LEU A 31 37.77 10.75 26.12
C LEU A 31 37.49 11.05 24.65
N LYS A 32 38.34 11.85 24.00
CA LYS A 32 38.23 12.11 22.55
C LYS A 32 38.33 10.84 21.72
N ASN A 33 39.23 9.91 22.06
CA ASN A 33 39.34 8.62 21.36
C ASN A 33 38.14 7.70 21.59
N ARG A 34 37.47 7.79 22.74
CA ARG A 34 36.21 7.07 22.99
C ARG A 34 35.05 7.71 22.23
N GLU A 35 35.00 9.04 22.16
CA GLU A 35 34.02 9.77 21.36
C GLU A 35 34.19 9.54 19.87
N THR A 36 35.42 9.56 19.33
CA THR A 36 35.67 9.24 17.91
C THR A 36 35.39 7.78 17.61
N LYS A 37 35.73 6.83 18.50
CA LYS A 37 35.33 5.42 18.32
C LYS A 37 33.81 5.23 18.39
N ARG A 38 33.12 5.92 19.30
CA ARG A 38 31.64 5.92 19.36
C ARG A 38 31.03 6.53 18.11
N ARG A 39 31.54 7.68 17.64
CA ARG A 39 31.10 8.31 16.39
C ARG A 39 31.38 7.44 15.17
N GLN A 40 32.53 6.79 15.09
CA GLN A 40 32.85 5.84 14.01
C GLN A 40 31.95 4.60 14.06
N LEU A 41 31.64 4.08 15.25
CA LEU A 41 30.66 3.01 15.42
C LEU A 41 29.28 3.47 14.96
N ASP A 42 28.83 4.65 15.38
CA ASP A 42 27.59 5.29 14.94
C ASP A 42 27.53 5.45 13.42
N GLU A 43 28.61 5.93 12.81
CA GLU A 43 28.71 6.18 11.37
C GLU A 43 28.75 4.87 10.58
N SER A 44 29.40 3.82 11.12
CA SER A 44 29.42 2.48 10.52
C SER A 44 28.06 1.76 10.65
N VAL A 45 27.39 1.87 11.79
CA VAL A 45 26.04 1.33 12.02
C VAL A 45 25.05 2.04 11.11
N ARG A 46 25.14 3.37 11.00
CA ARG A 46 24.35 4.17 10.06
C ARG A 46 24.60 3.80 8.60
N ALA A 47 25.84 3.50 8.21
CA ALA A 47 26.15 3.07 6.84
C ALA A 47 25.56 1.69 6.50
N VAL A 48 25.71 0.70 7.40
CA VAL A 48 25.09 -0.64 7.24
C VAL A 48 23.56 -0.51 7.19
N THR A 49 23.00 0.32 8.06
CA THR A 49 21.58 0.66 8.16
C THR A 49 21.03 1.25 6.86
N VAL A 50 21.73 2.24 6.28
CA VAL A 50 21.36 2.84 5.00
C VAL A 50 21.40 1.79 3.88
N ASN A 51 22.39 0.89 3.88
CA ASN A 51 22.47 -0.17 2.87
C ASN A 51 21.30 -1.15 2.95
N GLU A 52 20.90 -1.59 4.15
CA GLU A 52 19.72 -2.46 4.33
C GLU A 52 18.43 -1.75 3.91
N PHE A 53 18.28 -0.47 4.27
CA PHE A 53 17.13 0.34 3.86
C PHE A 53 17.06 0.52 2.34
N GLN A 54 18.20 0.76 1.69
CA GLN A 54 18.31 0.83 0.23
C GLN A 54 18.02 -0.51 -0.45
N ALA A 55 18.47 -1.62 0.14
CA ALA A 55 18.16 -2.96 -0.35
C ALA A 55 16.65 -3.24 -0.28
N ALA A 56 16.00 -2.92 0.84
CA ALA A 56 14.55 -3.04 1.00
C ALA A 56 13.79 -2.18 -0.05
N LEU A 57 14.21 -0.92 -0.22
CA LEU A 57 13.63 -0.03 -1.23
C LEU A 57 13.82 -0.58 -2.65
N GLY A 58 14.99 -1.14 -2.97
CA GLY A 58 15.27 -1.77 -4.26
C GLY A 58 14.40 -2.99 -4.54
N THR A 59 14.22 -3.86 -3.54
CA THR A 59 13.32 -5.03 -3.62
C THR A 59 11.87 -4.59 -3.85
N LEU A 60 11.36 -3.68 -3.01
CA LEU A 60 9.99 -3.19 -3.09
C LEU A 60 9.72 -2.44 -4.41
N SER A 61 10.66 -1.61 -4.86
CA SER A 61 10.58 -0.94 -6.16
C SER A 61 10.50 -1.93 -7.33
N THR A 62 11.30 -3.00 -7.27
CA THR A 62 11.30 -4.05 -8.29
C THR A 62 9.98 -4.81 -8.31
N LEU A 63 9.45 -5.21 -7.15
CA LEU A 63 8.13 -5.84 -7.01
C LEU A 63 7.04 -4.93 -7.60
N TYR A 64 7.06 -3.65 -7.23
CA TYR A 64 6.07 -2.70 -7.67
C TYR A 64 6.09 -2.49 -9.19
N ILE A 65 7.25 -2.20 -9.78
CA ILE A 65 7.34 -1.92 -11.23
C ILE A 65 7.13 -3.21 -12.05
N LYS A 66 7.89 -4.27 -11.75
CA LYS A 66 7.94 -5.45 -12.63
C LYS A 66 6.79 -6.41 -12.42
N GLN A 67 6.16 -6.40 -11.24
CA GLN A 67 5.09 -7.34 -10.93
C GLN A 67 3.74 -6.64 -10.79
N ILE A 68 3.64 -5.55 -10.03
CA ILE A 68 2.35 -4.89 -9.83
C ILE A 68 1.93 -4.08 -11.07
N VAL A 69 2.77 -3.14 -11.55
CA VAL A 69 2.41 -2.27 -12.67
C VAL A 69 2.23 -3.06 -13.98
N VAL A 70 3.16 -3.97 -14.29
CA VAL A 70 3.10 -4.78 -15.51
C VAL A 70 1.86 -5.68 -15.52
N GLN A 71 1.55 -6.37 -14.42
CA GLN A 71 0.41 -7.30 -14.38
C GLN A 71 -0.93 -6.57 -14.37
N ALA A 72 -0.99 -5.31 -13.93
CA ALA A 72 -2.18 -4.49 -13.98
C ALA A 72 -2.46 -3.88 -15.38
N SER A 73 -1.47 -3.89 -16.28
CA SER A 73 -1.56 -3.23 -17.59
C SER A 73 -2.73 -3.75 -18.47
N PRO A 74 -2.99 -5.07 -18.59
CA PRO A 74 -4.13 -5.56 -19.35
C PRO A 74 -5.46 -4.98 -18.85
N LEU A 75 -5.68 -5.02 -17.54
CA LEU A 75 -6.87 -4.46 -16.92
C LEU A 75 -6.98 -2.95 -17.15
N HIS A 76 -5.90 -2.19 -16.94
CA HIS A 76 -5.85 -0.75 -17.21
C HIS A 76 -6.20 -0.41 -18.67
N ASN A 77 -5.58 -1.10 -19.63
CA ASN A 77 -5.77 -0.84 -21.06
C ASN A 77 -7.21 -1.13 -21.51
N ALA A 78 -7.86 -2.09 -20.85
CA ALA A 78 -9.22 -2.50 -21.11
C ALA A 78 -10.23 -1.51 -20.51
N THR A 79 -10.06 -1.11 -19.25
CA THR A 79 -11.01 -0.27 -18.52
C THR A 79 -10.88 1.22 -18.82
N SER A 80 -9.67 1.72 -19.14
CA SER A 80 -9.42 3.12 -19.51
C SER A 80 -10.21 3.60 -20.74
N ARG A 81 -10.73 2.67 -21.54
CA ARG A 81 -11.53 2.95 -22.74
C ARG A 81 -13.00 3.25 -22.41
N GLY A 82 -13.43 2.99 -21.19
CA GLY A 82 -14.82 3.12 -20.73
C GLY A 82 -15.59 1.80 -20.80
N THR A 83 -16.59 1.68 -19.94
CA THR A 83 -17.37 0.45 -19.70
C THR A 83 -18.05 -0.09 -20.96
N GLU A 84 -18.63 0.79 -21.80
CA GLU A 84 -19.28 0.38 -23.05
C GLU A 84 -18.29 -0.25 -24.03
N LYS A 85 -17.09 0.33 -24.19
CA LYS A 85 -16.06 -0.22 -25.07
C LYS A 85 -15.49 -1.53 -24.55
N LEU A 86 -15.39 -1.68 -23.22
CA LEU A 86 -15.01 -2.93 -22.60
C LEU A 86 -16.08 -4.00 -22.84
N SER A 87 -17.37 -3.67 -22.68
CA SER A 87 -18.49 -4.57 -22.97
C SER A 87 -18.45 -5.07 -24.42
N ALA A 88 -18.34 -4.15 -25.39
CA ALA A 88 -18.24 -4.51 -26.81
C ALA A 88 -16.98 -5.35 -27.11
N MET A 89 -15.87 -5.12 -26.42
CA MET A 89 -14.68 -5.95 -26.57
C MET A 89 -14.89 -7.37 -26.04
N LEU A 90 -15.56 -7.54 -24.90
CA LEU A 90 -15.88 -8.84 -24.33
C LEU A 90 -16.90 -9.62 -25.18
N GLU A 91 -17.81 -8.91 -25.84
CA GLU A 91 -18.73 -9.51 -26.81
C GLU A 91 -17.99 -10.05 -28.04
N ASN A 92 -17.05 -9.28 -28.58
CA ASN A 92 -16.29 -9.68 -29.77
C ASN A 92 -15.14 -10.68 -29.47
N ARG A 93 -14.66 -10.73 -28.23
CA ARG A 93 -13.52 -11.53 -27.76
C ARG A 93 -13.77 -12.07 -26.34
N PRO A 94 -14.68 -13.04 -26.17
CA PRO A 94 -15.04 -13.57 -24.86
C PRO A 94 -13.85 -14.17 -24.11
N GLU A 95 -12.87 -14.74 -24.82
CA GLU A 95 -11.63 -15.29 -24.25
C GLU A 95 -10.76 -14.23 -23.57
N TYR A 96 -10.95 -12.95 -23.91
CA TYR A 96 -10.20 -11.86 -23.27
C TYR A 96 -10.58 -11.68 -21.80
N LEU A 97 -11.78 -12.13 -21.39
CA LEU A 97 -12.22 -12.10 -20.00
C LEU A 97 -11.25 -12.85 -19.08
N ASP A 98 -10.76 -14.02 -19.49
CA ASP A 98 -9.82 -14.82 -18.69
C ASP A 98 -8.48 -14.09 -18.53
N THR A 99 -8.05 -13.35 -19.55
CA THR A 99 -6.86 -12.49 -19.46
C THR A 99 -7.04 -11.40 -18.42
N LEU A 100 -8.23 -10.77 -18.35
CA LEU A 100 -8.54 -9.73 -17.38
C LEU A 100 -8.68 -10.29 -15.96
N LYS A 101 -9.33 -11.46 -15.80
CA LYS A 101 -9.39 -12.18 -14.51
C LYS A 101 -7.99 -12.53 -14.01
N GLN A 102 -7.13 -13.06 -14.87
CA GLN A 102 -5.77 -13.40 -14.50
C GLN A 102 -4.93 -12.16 -14.16
N SER A 103 -5.11 -11.05 -14.90
CA SER A 103 -4.47 -9.75 -14.62
C SER A 103 -4.87 -9.23 -13.24
N LEU A 104 -6.17 -9.26 -12.90
CA LEU A 104 -6.68 -8.85 -11.59
C LEU A 104 -6.13 -9.74 -10.47
N LYS A 105 -6.20 -11.06 -10.61
CA LYS A 105 -5.66 -12.04 -9.65
C LYS A 105 -4.15 -11.88 -9.43
N ASN A 106 -3.37 -11.79 -10.51
CA ASN A 106 -1.92 -11.61 -10.42
C ASN A 106 -1.57 -10.29 -9.74
N THR A 107 -2.27 -9.20 -10.08
CA THR A 107 -2.03 -7.90 -9.45
C THR A 107 -2.33 -7.95 -7.95
N SER A 108 -3.45 -8.57 -7.57
CA SER A 108 -3.82 -8.75 -6.16
C SER A 108 -2.77 -9.56 -5.39
N ASN A 109 -2.32 -10.69 -5.95
CA ASN A 109 -1.27 -11.52 -5.35
C ASN A 109 0.05 -10.74 -5.20
N ASN A 110 0.45 -9.98 -6.23
CA ASN A 110 1.69 -9.20 -6.17
C ASN A 110 1.61 -8.05 -5.15
N ILE A 111 0.42 -7.46 -4.95
CA ILE A 111 0.18 -6.50 -3.85
C ILE A 111 0.29 -7.19 -2.49
N SER A 112 -0.21 -8.42 -2.36
CA SER A 112 -0.03 -9.27 -1.17
C SER A 112 1.45 -9.49 -0.87
N ASP A 113 2.22 -9.90 -1.88
CA ASP A 113 3.65 -10.16 -1.73
C ASP A 113 4.42 -8.88 -1.37
N PHE A 114 4.04 -7.75 -1.98
CA PHE A 114 4.58 -6.44 -1.61
C PHE A 114 4.30 -6.10 -0.14
N PHE A 115 3.07 -6.31 0.34
CA PHE A 115 2.71 -6.09 1.74
C PHE A 115 3.50 -7.01 2.68
N HIS A 116 3.55 -8.32 2.40
CA HIS A 116 4.32 -9.27 3.21
C HIS A 116 5.80 -8.92 3.26
N THR A 117 6.35 -8.44 2.14
CA THR A 117 7.73 -7.96 2.06
C THR A 117 7.94 -6.76 2.99
N ILE A 118 7.02 -5.80 3.03
CA ILE A 118 7.10 -4.68 3.99
C ILE A 118 7.02 -5.18 5.43
N CYS A 119 6.10 -6.10 5.74
CA CYS A 119 5.98 -6.68 7.09
C CYS A 119 7.28 -7.37 7.53
N ALA A 120 7.95 -8.08 6.62
CA ALA A 120 9.26 -8.68 6.90
C ALA A 120 10.31 -7.60 7.21
N TYR A 121 10.33 -6.52 6.41
CA TYR A 121 11.23 -5.40 6.62
C TYR A 121 10.89 -4.53 7.84
N ASN A 122 9.67 -4.60 8.39
CA ASN A 122 9.26 -3.81 9.56
C ASN A 122 10.18 -4.03 10.78
N TYR A 123 10.63 -5.27 10.98
CA TYR A 123 11.57 -5.62 12.06
C TYR A 123 12.97 -5.03 11.86
N GLN A 124 13.33 -4.76 10.60
CA GLN A 124 14.60 -4.13 10.25
C GLN A 124 14.47 -2.60 10.23
N ILE A 125 13.36 -2.04 9.74
CA ILE A 125 13.12 -0.60 9.57
C ILE A 125 12.83 0.09 10.91
N THR A 126 12.01 -0.51 11.77
CA THR A 126 11.56 0.13 13.02
C THR A 126 12.73 0.54 13.94
N PRO A 127 13.73 -0.32 14.22
CA PRO A 127 14.89 0.07 15.04
C PRO A 127 15.72 1.20 14.41
N LEU A 128 15.75 1.30 13.09
CA LEU A 128 16.49 2.35 12.36
C LEU A 128 15.82 3.69 12.52
N LEU A 129 14.49 3.72 12.37
CA LEU A 129 13.69 4.90 12.64
C LEU A 129 13.81 5.31 14.11
N ASP A 130 13.86 4.37 15.05
CA ASP A 130 14.02 4.70 16.48
C ASP A 130 15.36 5.38 16.81
N SER A 131 16.39 5.13 15.98
CA SER A 131 17.74 5.68 16.19
C SER A 131 17.95 7.10 15.68
N ILE A 132 16.98 7.69 14.98
CA ILE A 132 17.08 9.06 14.44
C ILE A 132 16.33 10.08 15.29
N GLU A 133 16.75 11.33 15.20
CA GLU A 133 16.02 12.47 15.76
C GLU A 133 14.59 12.50 15.17
N ASP A 134 13.58 12.67 16.04
CA ASP A 134 12.15 12.50 15.74
C ASP A 134 11.71 11.09 15.27
N GLY A 135 12.50 10.06 15.56
CA GLY A 135 12.26 8.67 15.17
C GLY A 135 10.88 8.10 15.50
N GLN A 136 10.34 8.43 16.66
CA GLN A 136 9.01 7.99 17.11
C GLN A 136 7.87 8.50 16.23
N LYS A 137 7.99 9.73 15.71
CA LYS A 137 7.03 10.28 14.75
C LYS A 137 7.09 9.48 13.44
N GLN A 138 8.29 9.15 12.98
CA GLN A 138 8.49 8.41 11.73
C GLN A 138 8.03 6.95 11.81
N ILE A 139 8.22 6.31 12.96
CA ILE A 139 7.64 4.98 13.22
C ILE A 139 6.11 5.04 13.16
N THR A 140 5.50 6.10 13.69
CA THR A 140 4.04 6.28 13.68
C THR A 140 3.53 6.43 12.24
N GLU A 141 4.12 7.32 11.44
CA GLU A 141 3.75 7.52 10.04
C GLU A 141 3.98 6.26 9.18
N PHE A 142 5.05 5.51 9.44
CA PHE A 142 5.34 4.23 8.78
C PHE A 142 4.26 3.18 9.09
N ARG A 143 3.85 3.06 10.36
CA ARG A 143 2.80 2.13 10.80
C ARG A 143 1.42 2.52 10.25
N GLU A 144 1.11 3.81 10.18
CA GLU A 144 -0.13 4.29 9.57
C GLU A 144 -0.17 3.97 8.07
N GLY A 145 0.95 4.17 7.35
CA GLY A 145 1.07 3.77 5.94
C GLY A 145 0.88 2.26 5.73
N LEU A 146 1.44 1.45 6.61
CA LEU A 146 1.24 0.00 6.63
C LEU A 146 -0.24 -0.39 6.87
N ALA A 147 -0.89 0.26 7.83
CA ALA A 147 -2.30 0.00 8.14
C ALA A 147 -3.22 0.38 6.97
N GLN A 148 -2.96 1.51 6.30
CA GLN A 148 -3.69 1.93 5.09
C GLN A 148 -3.52 0.93 3.94
N LEU A 149 -2.30 0.43 3.73
CA LEU A 149 -2.01 -0.56 2.69
C LEU A 149 -2.70 -1.91 2.98
N MET A 150 -2.70 -2.34 4.25
CA MET A 150 -3.41 -3.54 4.70
C MET A 150 -4.93 -3.43 4.51
N HIS A 151 -5.51 -2.28 4.87
CA HIS A 151 -6.95 -2.05 4.69
C HIS A 151 -7.35 -2.09 3.21
N SER A 152 -6.56 -1.44 2.35
CA SER A 152 -6.77 -1.44 0.90
C SER A 152 -6.63 -2.83 0.28
N TYR A 153 -5.68 -3.63 0.77
CA TYR A 153 -5.48 -5.02 0.34
C TYR A 153 -6.67 -5.93 0.71
N ASN A 154 -7.12 -5.87 1.97
CA ASN A 154 -8.22 -6.73 2.43
C ASN A 154 -9.52 -6.47 1.64
N HIS A 155 -9.76 -5.22 1.25
CA HIS A 155 -10.92 -4.86 0.44
C HIS A 155 -10.79 -5.29 -1.03
N LEU A 156 -9.57 -5.43 -1.54
CA LEU A 156 -9.32 -5.84 -2.93
C LEU A 156 -9.55 -7.33 -3.18
N ASN A 157 -9.00 -8.17 -2.31
CA ASN A 157 -8.80 -9.59 -2.62
C ASN A 157 -10.07 -10.43 -2.39
N ALA A 158 -10.97 -10.01 -1.49
CA ALA A 158 -12.13 -10.79 -1.10
C ALA A 158 -13.40 -10.48 -1.92
N SER A 159 -13.70 -9.20 -2.20
CA SER A 159 -15.01 -8.81 -2.74
C SER A 159 -15.10 -8.82 -4.27
N HIS A 160 -14.14 -8.20 -4.95
CA HIS A 160 -14.27 -7.92 -6.39
C HIS A 160 -14.08 -9.15 -7.28
N MET A 161 -13.19 -10.07 -6.91
CA MET A 161 -12.99 -11.33 -7.63
C MET A 161 -14.19 -12.26 -7.45
N ALA A 162 -14.70 -12.37 -6.22
CA ALA A 162 -15.89 -13.16 -5.92
C ALA A 162 -17.10 -12.63 -6.69
N LEU A 163 -17.33 -11.32 -6.66
CA LEU A 163 -18.38 -10.68 -7.45
C LEU A 163 -18.23 -10.98 -8.95
N LEU A 164 -17.03 -10.84 -9.50
CA LEU A 164 -16.80 -11.11 -10.92
C LEU A 164 -17.09 -12.56 -11.28
N ASP A 165 -16.73 -13.51 -10.43
CA ASP A 165 -17.02 -14.93 -10.64
C ASP A 165 -18.53 -15.23 -10.54
N GLU A 166 -19.25 -14.65 -9.58
CA GLU A 166 -20.70 -14.77 -9.47
C GLU A 166 -21.42 -14.16 -10.67
N VAL A 167 -21.01 -12.95 -11.11
CA VAL A 167 -21.55 -12.29 -12.30
C VAL A 167 -21.27 -13.11 -13.56
N CYS A 168 -20.06 -13.68 -13.69
CA CYS A 168 -19.78 -14.57 -14.82
C CYS A 168 -20.68 -15.81 -14.81
N THR A 169 -20.87 -16.42 -13.64
CA THR A 169 -21.70 -17.61 -13.47
C THR A 169 -23.16 -17.31 -13.80
N LEU A 170 -23.71 -16.19 -13.31
CA LEU A 170 -25.07 -15.77 -13.61
C LEU A 170 -25.24 -15.41 -15.09
N ALA A 171 -24.27 -14.72 -15.71
CA ALA A 171 -24.31 -14.42 -17.14
C ALA A 171 -24.29 -15.68 -18.01
N THR A 172 -23.47 -16.67 -17.65
CA THR A 172 -23.46 -17.97 -18.34
C THR A 172 -24.79 -18.69 -18.17
N TYR A 173 -25.33 -18.73 -16.96
CA TYR A 173 -26.63 -19.35 -16.69
C TYR A 173 -27.76 -18.70 -17.51
N CYS A 174 -27.87 -17.37 -17.48
CA CYS A 174 -28.89 -16.65 -18.26
C CYS A 174 -28.72 -16.83 -19.78
N HIS A 175 -27.49 -17.03 -20.26
CA HIS A 175 -27.24 -17.32 -21.67
C HIS A 175 -27.70 -18.73 -22.06
N GLU A 176 -27.46 -19.72 -21.21
CA GLU A 176 -27.83 -21.12 -21.43
C GLU A 176 -29.33 -21.38 -21.20
N HIS A 177 -29.99 -20.55 -20.40
CA HIS A 177 -31.37 -20.72 -19.97
C HIS A 177 -32.22 -19.46 -20.23
N PRO A 178 -32.94 -19.40 -21.37
CA PRO A 178 -33.95 -18.37 -21.62
C PRO A 178 -34.93 -18.25 -20.45
N ILE A 179 -35.41 -17.03 -20.18
CA ILE A 179 -36.19 -16.69 -18.98
C ILE A 179 -37.43 -17.57 -18.78
N GLU A 180 -38.05 -18.03 -19.88
CA GLU A 180 -39.25 -18.90 -19.86
C GLU A 180 -38.94 -20.34 -19.45
N SER A 181 -37.68 -20.76 -19.58
CA SER A 181 -37.19 -22.12 -19.34
C SER A 181 -36.23 -22.24 -18.14
N ALA A 182 -35.82 -21.10 -17.58
CA ALA A 182 -34.91 -21.05 -16.45
C ALA A 182 -35.57 -21.61 -15.17
N ASP A 183 -34.79 -22.37 -14.42
CA ASP A 183 -35.17 -22.81 -13.08
C ASP A 183 -35.20 -21.58 -12.16
N GLN A 184 -36.40 -21.20 -11.74
CA GLN A 184 -36.64 -19.98 -10.98
C GLN A 184 -36.01 -20.05 -9.58
N ASP A 185 -35.88 -21.23 -8.99
CA ASP A 185 -35.27 -21.38 -7.67
C ASP A 185 -33.75 -21.21 -7.76
N VAL A 186 -33.13 -21.82 -8.78
CA VAL A 186 -31.68 -21.65 -9.06
C VAL A 186 -31.37 -20.19 -9.37
N LEU A 187 -32.13 -19.58 -10.29
CA LEU A 187 -31.93 -18.18 -10.69
C LEU A 187 -32.07 -17.24 -9.49
N ARG A 188 -33.10 -17.44 -8.67
CA ARG A 188 -33.32 -16.65 -7.45
C ARG A 188 -32.16 -16.81 -6.47
N GLN A 189 -31.63 -18.01 -6.29
CA GLN A 189 -30.50 -18.25 -5.39
C GLN A 189 -29.25 -17.50 -5.85
N MET A 190 -28.92 -17.55 -7.14
CA MET A 190 -27.76 -16.85 -7.72
C MET A 190 -27.90 -15.33 -7.66
N VAL A 191 -29.10 -14.81 -7.88
CA VAL A 191 -29.36 -13.36 -7.75
C VAL A 191 -29.27 -12.92 -6.29
N LEU A 192 -29.82 -13.71 -5.36
CA LEU A 192 -29.78 -13.35 -3.93
C LEU A 192 -28.37 -13.44 -3.34
N SER A 193 -27.51 -14.35 -3.82
CA SER A 193 -26.10 -14.37 -3.36
C SER A 193 -25.42 -13.04 -3.64
N ILE A 194 -25.66 -12.47 -4.83
CA ILE A 194 -25.14 -11.16 -5.23
C ILE A 194 -25.83 -10.02 -4.45
N LEU A 195 -27.17 -9.99 -4.46
CA LEU A 195 -27.94 -8.84 -3.98
C LEU A 195 -27.94 -8.66 -2.46
N THR A 196 -27.59 -9.70 -1.70
CA THR A 196 -27.58 -9.66 -0.24
C THR A 196 -26.18 -9.49 0.34
N ASP A 197 -25.13 -9.61 -0.48
CA ASP A 197 -23.74 -9.39 -0.04
C ASP A 197 -23.43 -7.89 0.05
N THR A 198 -23.13 -7.44 1.27
CA THR A 198 -22.78 -6.04 1.56
C THR A 198 -21.47 -5.61 0.91
N ASP A 199 -20.57 -6.55 0.63
CA ASP A 199 -19.30 -6.25 -0.03
C ASP A 199 -19.52 -5.88 -1.51
N TYR A 200 -20.68 -6.21 -2.08
CA TYR A 200 -21.04 -5.89 -3.47
C TYR A 200 -21.83 -4.59 -3.59
N ARG A 201 -22.06 -3.88 -2.46
CA ARG A 201 -22.89 -2.68 -2.40
C ARG A 201 -22.58 -1.65 -3.48
N GLN A 202 -21.30 -1.38 -3.72
CA GLN A 202 -20.86 -0.40 -4.73
C GLN A 202 -21.43 -0.67 -6.14
N TRP A 203 -21.62 -1.94 -6.49
CA TRP A 203 -22.22 -2.33 -7.77
C TRP A 203 -23.73 -2.53 -7.66
N VAL A 204 -24.19 -3.17 -6.58
CA VAL A 204 -25.61 -3.50 -6.34
C VAL A 204 -26.48 -2.23 -6.27
N ASP A 205 -25.95 -1.13 -5.73
CA ASP A 205 -26.66 0.17 -5.66
C ASP A 205 -27.17 0.64 -7.03
N SER A 206 -26.51 0.26 -8.13
CA SER A 206 -26.95 0.62 -9.49
C SER A 206 -28.27 -0.02 -9.93
N PHE A 207 -28.71 -1.10 -9.25
CA PHE A 207 -29.98 -1.78 -9.51
C PHE A 207 -31.08 -1.36 -8.52
N ILE A 208 -30.73 -0.58 -7.50
CA ILE A 208 -31.67 -0.08 -6.50
C ILE A 208 -32.35 1.19 -7.03
N PRO A 209 -33.69 1.35 -6.86
CA PRO A 209 -34.34 2.60 -7.22
C PRO A 209 -33.72 3.79 -6.49
N ALA A 210 -33.42 4.85 -7.25
CA ALA A 210 -32.73 6.03 -6.75
C ALA A 210 -33.36 6.59 -5.46
N GLY A 211 -32.54 6.80 -4.43
CA GLY A 211 -32.95 7.30 -3.13
C GLY A 211 -33.50 6.23 -2.17
N LYS A 212 -33.45 4.95 -2.54
CA LYS A 212 -33.86 3.82 -1.68
C LYS A 212 -32.68 2.92 -1.27
N GLU A 213 -31.45 3.29 -1.58
CA GLU A 213 -30.24 2.51 -1.33
C GLU A 213 -30.08 2.21 0.16
N ASP A 214 -30.09 3.24 1.01
CA ASP A 214 -29.94 3.05 2.46
C ASP A 214 -31.09 2.23 3.08
N LEU A 215 -32.32 2.43 2.60
CA LEU A 215 -33.48 1.66 3.02
C LEU A 215 -33.33 0.17 2.66
N TYR A 216 -32.86 -0.12 1.45
CA TYR A 216 -32.60 -1.48 0.99
C TYR A 216 -31.57 -2.19 1.88
N TRP A 217 -30.42 -1.56 2.12
CA TRP A 217 -29.36 -2.14 2.95
C TRP A 217 -29.75 -2.28 4.42
N GLN A 218 -30.59 -1.38 4.94
CA GLN A 218 -31.17 -1.53 6.27
C GLN A 218 -32.00 -2.83 6.35
N HIS A 219 -32.85 -3.10 5.38
CA HIS A 219 -33.66 -4.32 5.35
C HIS A 219 -32.82 -5.60 5.12
N ILE A 220 -31.78 -5.55 4.29
CA ILE A 220 -30.80 -6.65 4.15
C ILE A 220 -30.18 -6.98 5.52
N SER A 221 -29.72 -5.97 6.26
CA SER A 221 -29.08 -6.16 7.57
C SER A 221 -30.02 -6.78 8.61
N GLN A 222 -31.32 -6.44 8.53
CA GLN A 222 -32.36 -6.94 9.42
C GLN A 222 -32.90 -8.31 8.99
N LYS A 223 -32.58 -8.76 7.77
CA LYS A 223 -33.15 -9.96 7.12
C LYS A 223 -34.68 -9.96 7.06
N ASP A 224 -35.28 -8.78 7.03
CA ASP A 224 -36.72 -8.59 6.98
C ASP A 224 -37.04 -7.39 6.11
N PHE A 225 -37.84 -7.63 5.07
CA PHE A 225 -38.35 -6.59 4.18
C PHE A 225 -39.77 -6.17 4.50
N GLY A 226 -40.53 -6.93 5.30
CA GLY A 226 -41.91 -6.61 5.69
C GLY A 226 -42.77 -6.02 4.57
N GLU A 227 -43.32 -4.82 4.81
CA GLU A 227 -44.13 -4.06 3.85
C GLU A 227 -43.36 -3.59 2.59
N HIS A 228 -42.02 -3.60 2.64
CA HIS A 228 -41.12 -3.27 1.53
C HIS A 228 -40.67 -4.49 0.72
N ALA A 229 -41.34 -5.64 0.81
CA ALA A 229 -41.03 -6.82 -0.02
C ALA A 229 -41.04 -6.51 -1.53
N SER A 230 -41.83 -5.53 -1.96
CA SER A 230 -41.85 -5.02 -3.33
C SER A 230 -40.53 -4.39 -3.76
N LEU A 231 -39.76 -3.79 -2.83
CA LEU A 231 -38.43 -3.23 -3.11
C LEU A 231 -37.45 -4.33 -3.48
N LEU A 232 -37.37 -5.42 -2.71
CA LEU A 232 -36.51 -6.56 -3.02
C LEU A 232 -36.86 -7.16 -4.38
N SER A 233 -38.15 -7.34 -4.66
CA SER A 233 -38.61 -7.83 -5.96
C SER A 233 -38.20 -6.90 -7.11
N GLN A 234 -38.29 -5.57 -6.90
CA GLN A 234 -37.90 -4.60 -7.92
C GLN A 234 -36.40 -4.65 -8.21
N VAL A 235 -35.55 -4.69 -7.17
CA VAL A 235 -34.08 -4.80 -7.34
C VAL A 235 -33.72 -6.11 -8.06
N HIS A 236 -34.37 -7.22 -7.69
CA HIS A 236 -34.21 -8.51 -8.35
C HIS A 236 -34.56 -8.45 -9.83
N THR A 237 -35.70 -7.86 -10.19
CA THR A 237 -36.13 -7.69 -11.59
C THR A 237 -35.16 -6.78 -12.36
N ASN A 238 -34.72 -5.67 -11.77
CA ASN A 238 -33.77 -4.74 -12.40
C ASN A 238 -32.46 -5.46 -12.74
N LEU A 239 -31.89 -6.20 -11.79
CA LEU A 239 -30.65 -6.96 -12.02
C LEU A 239 -30.85 -7.98 -13.15
N LEU A 240 -31.88 -8.83 -13.05
CA LEU A 240 -32.12 -9.90 -14.02
C LEU A 240 -32.33 -9.38 -15.44
N GLN A 241 -33.04 -8.26 -15.59
CA GLN A 241 -33.25 -7.64 -16.90
C GLN A 241 -31.91 -7.33 -17.58
N HIS A 242 -30.93 -6.81 -16.84
CA HIS A 242 -29.61 -6.54 -17.40
C HIS A 242 -28.83 -7.81 -17.76
N PHE A 243 -28.96 -8.91 -17.00
CA PHE A 243 -28.29 -10.16 -17.34
C PHE A 243 -28.82 -10.81 -18.62
N TYR A 244 -30.12 -10.65 -18.92
CA TYR A 244 -30.71 -11.16 -20.15
C TYR A 244 -30.52 -10.23 -21.36
N THR A 245 -30.29 -8.94 -21.15
CA THR A 245 -30.15 -7.95 -22.24
C THR A 245 -28.71 -7.56 -22.54
N GLU A 246 -27.90 -7.35 -21.50
CA GLU A 246 -26.55 -6.79 -21.59
C GLU A 246 -25.54 -7.50 -20.65
N PRO A 247 -25.37 -8.83 -20.73
CA PRO A 247 -24.52 -9.59 -19.80
C PRO A 247 -23.04 -9.15 -19.82
N ASN A 248 -22.54 -8.71 -20.97
CA ASN A 248 -21.16 -8.22 -21.09
C ASN A 248 -20.98 -6.82 -20.48
N LEU A 249 -22.05 -6.02 -20.41
CA LEU A 249 -22.03 -4.75 -19.70
C LEU A 249 -21.89 -4.98 -18.21
N MET A 250 -22.58 -5.97 -17.66
CA MET A 250 -22.47 -6.36 -16.24
C MET A 250 -21.04 -6.77 -15.89
N LYS A 251 -20.43 -7.65 -16.71
CA LYS A 251 -19.01 -8.04 -16.55
C LYS A 251 -18.08 -6.82 -16.63
N ALA A 252 -18.30 -5.92 -17.59
CA ALA A 252 -17.49 -4.73 -17.78
C ALA A 252 -17.59 -3.74 -16.60
N GLN A 253 -18.79 -3.56 -16.02
CA GLN A 253 -19.00 -2.72 -14.84
C GLN A 253 -18.19 -3.25 -13.65
N VAL A 254 -18.29 -4.55 -13.35
CA VAL A 254 -17.54 -5.17 -12.24
C VAL A 254 -16.03 -5.06 -12.46
N LEU A 255 -15.55 -5.30 -13.68
CA LEU A 255 -14.13 -5.11 -14.03
C LEU A 255 -13.68 -3.66 -13.84
N GLY A 256 -14.54 -2.68 -14.14
CA GLY A 256 -14.27 -1.26 -13.90
C GLY A 256 -14.14 -0.93 -12.41
N ILE A 257 -15.03 -1.46 -11.58
CA ILE A 257 -14.98 -1.30 -10.12
C ILE A 257 -13.72 -1.96 -9.55
N ALA A 258 -13.45 -3.21 -9.93
CA ALA A 258 -12.25 -3.94 -9.52
C ALA A 258 -10.96 -3.22 -9.93
N TYR A 259 -10.95 -2.61 -11.12
CA TYR A 259 -9.85 -1.80 -11.59
C TYR A 259 -9.64 -0.55 -10.72
N HIS A 260 -10.71 0.16 -10.35
CA HIS A 260 -10.60 1.34 -9.51
C HIS A 260 -9.97 1.01 -8.15
N ALA A 261 -10.47 -0.04 -7.49
CA ALA A 261 -9.87 -0.54 -6.25
C ALA A 261 -8.39 -0.92 -6.45
N THR A 262 -8.07 -1.56 -7.58
CA THR A 262 -6.68 -1.99 -7.88
C THR A 262 -5.78 -0.79 -8.11
N SER A 263 -6.27 0.24 -8.80
CA SER A 263 -5.55 1.50 -9.01
C SER A 263 -5.30 2.22 -7.69
N GLN A 264 -6.29 2.26 -6.80
CA GLN A 264 -6.14 2.84 -5.45
C GLN A 264 -5.05 2.11 -4.63
N ALA A 265 -5.05 0.78 -4.60
CA ALA A 265 -4.00 0.06 -3.88
C ALA A 265 -2.62 0.25 -4.52
N ARG A 266 -2.53 0.31 -5.86
CA ARG A 266 -1.29 0.66 -6.56
C ARG A 266 -0.78 2.05 -6.18
N GLN A 267 -1.67 3.01 -5.99
CA GLN A 267 -1.32 4.35 -5.49
C GLN A 267 -0.81 4.28 -4.04
N HIS A 268 -1.41 3.46 -3.17
CA HIS A 268 -0.90 3.25 -1.81
C HIS A 268 0.49 2.59 -1.79
N CYS A 269 0.74 1.59 -2.65
CA CYS A 269 2.09 1.02 -2.82
C CYS A 269 3.10 2.09 -3.27
N LYS A 270 2.70 2.95 -4.22
CA LYS A 270 3.53 4.06 -4.72
C LYS A 270 3.84 5.07 -3.62
N ASP A 271 2.82 5.50 -2.87
CA ASP A 271 2.97 6.45 -1.76
C ASP A 271 3.90 5.90 -0.68
N PHE A 272 3.78 4.60 -0.38
CA PHE A 272 4.69 3.93 0.54
C PHE A 272 6.15 3.96 0.05
N LEU A 273 6.40 3.66 -1.23
CA LEU A 273 7.74 3.76 -1.83
C LEU A 273 8.28 5.20 -1.81
N ILE A 274 7.43 6.19 -2.03
CA ILE A 274 7.80 7.61 -1.98
C ILE A 274 8.23 7.99 -0.55
N LYS A 275 7.45 7.62 0.46
CA LYS A 275 7.79 7.83 1.88
C LYS A 275 9.10 7.14 2.25
N MET A 276 9.27 5.88 1.85
CA MET A 276 10.53 5.15 2.03
C MET A 276 11.70 5.88 1.36
N SER A 277 11.53 6.36 0.13
CA SER A 277 12.58 7.11 -0.58
C SER A 277 12.94 8.42 0.13
N ALA A 278 11.96 9.14 0.69
CA ALA A 278 12.17 10.34 1.48
C ALA A 278 12.92 10.04 2.78
N LEU A 279 12.55 8.97 3.49
CA LEU A 279 13.27 8.47 4.67
C LEU A 279 14.71 8.11 4.35
N ASN A 280 14.96 7.41 3.23
CA ASN A 280 16.32 7.08 2.78
C ASN A 280 17.16 8.35 2.55
N TYR A 281 16.59 9.34 1.85
CA TYR A 281 17.25 10.63 1.64
C TYR A 281 17.57 11.32 2.98
N TRP A 282 16.61 11.31 3.91
CA TRP A 282 16.77 11.89 5.24
C TRP A 282 17.90 11.23 6.05
N LEU A 283 18.03 9.91 5.97
CA LEU A 283 19.08 9.15 6.64
C LEU A 283 20.48 9.45 6.08
N ILE A 284 20.57 9.79 4.79
CA ILE A 284 21.85 10.03 4.09
C ILE A 284 22.30 11.50 4.22
N ARG A 285 21.36 12.44 4.33
CA ARG A 285 21.69 13.86 4.36
C ARG A 285 22.68 14.17 5.50
N LYS A 286 23.67 15.01 5.22
CA LYS A 286 24.54 15.60 6.23
C LYS A 286 23.90 16.94 6.60
N GLY A 287 23.70 17.21 7.90
CA GLY A 287 22.86 18.31 8.39
C GLY A 287 23.17 19.69 7.78
N GLY A 288 22.18 20.60 7.83
CA GLY A 288 22.35 21.98 7.37
C GLY A 288 21.18 22.59 6.56
N SER A 289 20.01 21.95 6.47
CA SER A 289 18.82 22.57 5.88
C SER A 289 17.67 22.66 6.89
N ASP A 290 16.92 23.77 6.82
CA ASP A 290 15.66 23.97 7.56
C ASP A 290 14.50 23.08 7.03
N GLU A 291 14.75 22.30 5.97
CA GLU A 291 13.78 21.39 5.35
C GLU A 291 13.47 20.23 6.31
N THR A 292 12.18 20.03 6.60
CA THR A 292 11.69 18.91 7.41
C THR A 292 11.50 17.65 6.55
N LEU A 293 11.28 16.49 7.19
CA LEU A 293 11.02 15.26 6.43
C LEU A 293 9.66 15.33 5.71
N GLU A 294 8.68 16.03 6.30
CA GLU A 294 7.39 16.29 5.66
C GLU A 294 7.56 17.13 4.39
N ASP A 295 8.47 18.12 4.40
CA ASP A 295 8.80 18.90 3.21
C ASP A 295 9.40 18.01 2.10
N VAL A 296 10.30 17.10 2.46
CA VAL A 296 10.88 16.13 1.51
C VAL A 296 9.80 15.20 0.95
N ILE A 297 8.91 14.68 1.81
CA ILE A 297 7.79 13.81 1.39
C ILE A 297 6.86 14.58 0.44
N ALA A 298 6.51 15.83 0.76
CA ALA A 298 5.67 16.67 -0.09
C ALA A 298 6.32 16.93 -1.45
N ARG A 299 7.61 17.27 -1.45
CA ARG A 299 8.42 17.45 -2.66
C ARG A 299 8.45 16.17 -3.49
N TYR A 300 8.66 15.01 -2.89
CA TYR A 300 8.73 13.74 -3.61
C TYR A 300 7.36 13.32 -4.17
N ARG A 301 6.26 13.63 -3.47
CA ARG A 301 4.89 13.42 -3.95
C ARG A 301 4.50 14.32 -5.13
N SER A 302 5.17 15.46 -5.28
CA SER A 302 4.85 16.44 -6.32
C SER A 302 4.94 15.85 -7.74
N PRO A 303 4.21 16.43 -8.71
CA PRO A 303 4.31 16.06 -10.11
C PRO A 303 5.72 16.12 -10.68
N ASP A 304 6.55 17.01 -10.14
CA ASP A 304 7.91 17.27 -10.63
C ASP A 304 8.91 16.15 -10.27
N VAL A 305 8.57 15.26 -9.33
CA VAL A 305 9.45 14.18 -8.86
C VAL A 305 8.87 12.79 -9.14
N PHE A 306 7.91 12.33 -8.34
CA PHE A 306 7.31 10.99 -8.52
C PHE A 306 5.82 11.03 -8.88
N ALA A 307 5.17 12.19 -8.80
CA ALA A 307 3.78 12.41 -9.15
C ALA A 307 2.82 11.40 -8.49
N ALA A 308 2.69 11.46 -7.16
CA ALA A 308 2.01 10.44 -6.35
C ALA A 308 0.58 10.11 -6.82
N THR A 309 -0.14 11.11 -7.34
CA THR A 309 -1.55 11.03 -7.74
C THR A 309 -1.77 10.65 -9.21
N THR A 310 -0.75 10.70 -10.06
CA THR A 310 -0.89 10.29 -11.47
C THR A 310 -0.61 8.81 -11.64
N GLU A 311 -1.45 8.13 -12.42
CA GLU A 311 -1.28 6.73 -12.79
C GLU A 311 0.10 6.50 -13.43
N ILE A 312 0.78 5.47 -12.94
CA ILE A 312 1.99 4.97 -13.57
C ILE A 312 1.56 4.22 -14.83
N ARG A 313 1.91 4.81 -15.98
CA ARG A 313 1.76 4.22 -17.31
C ARG A 313 2.76 3.10 -17.51
#